data_AF-A0A6J5CC31-F1
#
_entry.id   AF-A0A6J5CC31-F1
#
_cell.length_a   1.000
_cell.length_b   1.000
_cell.length_c   1.000
_cell.angle_alpha   90.00
_cell.angle_beta   90.00
_cell.angle_gamma   90.00
#
_symmetry.space_group_name_H-M   'P 1'
#
loop_
_entity.id
_entity.type
_entity.pdbx_description
1 polymer ?
#
loop_
_entity_poly.entity_id
_entity_poly.type
_entity_poly.pdbx_seq_one_letter_code
_entity_poly.pdbx_strand_id
1 'polypeptide(L)'
;MNLAELLDTTDSLRRHGLIVERTTTDSIRANVPHVRYHSPSGYECGYLGSGPADLALSVLHALLPPLTLEEEEKQYELVGAAFDEAINNPARWAECVGPDRVRVSNLAMVLHQRFKEAFIATMPAEGGYVPIQSILEWINEHRAL
;
A
#
# COMPACT_ATOMS: atom_id res chain seq x y z
N MET A 1 -13.31 22.26 -5.66
CA MET A 1 -12.75 21.01 -5.14
C MET A 1 -11.73 21.38 -4.09
N ASN A 2 -12.01 21.09 -2.82
CA ASN A 2 -11.11 21.43 -1.72
C ASN A 2 -10.11 20.26 -1.48
N LEU A 3 -9.04 20.52 -0.72
CA LEU A 3 -8.01 19.51 -0.45
C LEU A 3 -8.57 18.27 0.27
N ALA A 4 -9.61 18.43 1.09
CA ALA A 4 -10.25 17.33 1.80
C ALA A 4 -10.99 16.35 0.88
N GLU A 5 -11.60 16.83 -0.22
CA GLU A 5 -12.24 16.00 -1.26
C GLU A 5 -11.22 15.25 -2.12
N LEU A 6 -10.02 15.83 -2.30
CA LEU A 6 -8.91 15.22 -3.02
C LEU A 6 -8.21 14.11 -2.22
N LEU A 7 -8.26 14.15 -0.88
CA LEU A 7 -7.47 13.29 0.01
C LEU A 7 -8.14 11.97 0.41
N ASP A 8 -9.20 11.51 -0.26
CA ASP A 8 -9.89 10.28 0.18
C ASP A 8 -10.45 9.43 -0.98
N THR A 9 -9.84 9.51 -2.16
CA THR A 9 -10.27 8.70 -3.30
C THR A 9 -9.09 8.14 -4.07
N THR A 10 -9.13 6.83 -4.35
CA THR A 10 -8.23 6.18 -5.33
C THR A 10 -8.27 6.87 -6.70
N ASP A 11 -9.40 7.48 -7.03
CA ASP A 11 -9.59 8.27 -8.25
C ASP A 11 -8.70 9.53 -8.27
N SER A 12 -8.54 10.22 -7.14
CA SER A 12 -7.59 11.33 -6.99
C SER A 12 -6.15 10.88 -7.22
N LEU A 13 -5.73 9.76 -6.60
CA LEU A 13 -4.40 9.17 -6.83
C LEU A 13 -4.17 8.91 -8.32
N ARG A 14 -5.14 8.28 -9.00
CA ARG A 14 -5.02 7.93 -10.43
C ARG A 14 -4.96 9.16 -11.34
N ARG A 15 -5.60 10.27 -10.98
CA ARG A 15 -5.61 11.50 -11.79
C ARG A 15 -4.41 12.40 -11.54
N HIS A 16 -3.98 12.50 -10.29
CA HIS A 16 -3.02 13.53 -9.88
C HIS A 16 -1.69 12.94 -9.44
N GLY A 17 -1.66 11.73 -8.89
CA GLY A 17 -0.50 11.17 -8.21
C GLY A 17 -0.70 11.16 -6.70
N LEU A 18 0.33 10.75 -5.97
CA LEU A 18 0.27 10.64 -4.53
C LEU A 18 0.41 12.02 -3.90
N ILE A 19 -0.57 12.39 -3.08
CA ILE A 19 -0.55 13.60 -2.25
C ILE A 19 -0.54 13.13 -0.80
N VAL A 20 0.44 13.60 -0.03
CA VAL A 20 0.62 13.31 1.39
C VAL A 20 0.72 14.64 2.14
N GLU A 21 -0.01 14.78 3.23
CA GLU A 21 -0.01 15.97 4.06
C GLU A 21 0.10 15.59 5.53
N ARG A 22 1.04 16.22 6.24
CA ARG A 22 1.04 16.21 7.70
C ARG A 22 0.06 17.26 8.22
N THR A 23 -0.91 16.79 8.99
CA THR A 23 -1.92 17.65 9.61
C THR A 23 -1.34 18.45 10.78
N THR A 24 -2.10 19.44 11.23
CA THR A 24 -1.76 20.24 12.43
C THR A 24 -1.76 19.43 13.73
N THR A 25 -2.33 18.22 13.72
CA THR A 25 -2.33 17.29 14.86
C THR A 25 -1.23 16.22 14.74
N ASP A 26 -0.24 16.44 13.87
CA ASP A 26 0.90 15.55 13.63
C ASP A 26 0.52 14.15 13.10
N SER A 27 -0.61 14.05 12.39
CA SER A 27 -1.00 12.82 11.68
C SER A 27 -0.80 12.98 10.17
N ILE A 28 -0.49 11.89 9.47
CA ILE A 28 -0.41 11.89 8.00
C ILE A 28 -1.77 11.56 7.38
N ARG A 29 -2.14 12.33 6.35
CA ARG A 29 -3.23 12.01 5.42
C ARG A 29 -2.65 11.80 4.03
N ALA A 30 -3.25 10.89 3.27
CA ALA A 30 -2.88 10.67 1.87
C ALA A 30 -4.13 10.41 1.04
N ASN A 31 -4.10 10.75 -0.25
CA ASN A 31 -5.19 10.52 -1.20
C ASN A 31 -5.35 9.05 -1.63
N VAL A 32 -5.21 8.12 -0.70
CA VAL A 32 -5.33 6.68 -0.94
C VAL A 32 -5.83 5.98 0.34
N PRO A 33 -6.84 5.09 0.24
CA PRO A 33 -7.35 4.35 1.40
C PRO A 33 -6.28 3.48 2.06
N HIS A 34 -6.24 3.44 3.39
CA HIS A 34 -5.25 2.67 4.16
C HIS A 34 -5.47 1.17 4.05
N VAL A 35 -4.54 0.51 3.38
CA VAL A 35 -4.32 -0.94 3.48
C VAL A 35 -3.48 -1.19 4.72
N ARG A 36 -4.14 -1.57 5.81
CA ARG A 36 -3.50 -1.92 7.08
C ARG A 36 -2.82 -3.27 6.97
N TYR A 37 -1.49 -3.27 6.96
CA TYR A 37 -0.71 -4.51 6.92
C TYR A 37 0.34 -4.54 8.02
N HIS A 38 1.18 -3.51 8.08
CA HIS A 38 2.30 -3.38 9.01
C HIS A 38 2.01 -2.43 10.18
N SER A 39 1.18 -1.41 9.98
CA SER A 39 0.97 -0.33 10.94
C SER A 39 -0.47 -0.28 11.45
N PRO A 40 -0.74 -0.54 12.75
CA PRO A 40 -2.08 -0.37 13.31
C PRO A 40 -2.45 1.10 13.51
N SER A 41 -1.47 2.02 13.50
CA SER A 41 -1.62 3.44 13.85
C SER A 41 -1.78 4.38 12.65
N GLY A 42 -1.77 3.87 11.42
CA GLY A 42 -1.95 4.66 10.20
C GLY A 42 -0.65 4.91 9.42
N TYR A 43 -0.73 5.84 8.48
CA TYR A 43 0.36 6.21 7.58
C TYR A 43 1.45 7.05 8.24
N GLU A 44 2.64 6.99 7.65
CA GLU A 44 3.73 7.93 7.91
C GLU A 44 4.61 8.14 6.65
N CYS A 45 5.51 9.12 6.66
CA CYS A 45 6.49 9.38 5.59
C CYS A 45 7.80 10.00 6.11
N GLY A 46 8.84 10.05 5.25
CA GLY A 46 10.14 10.69 5.54
C GLY A 46 11.12 9.88 6.38
N TYR A 47 10.84 8.60 6.59
CA TYR A 47 11.77 7.65 7.20
C TYR A 47 11.43 6.21 6.79
N LEU A 48 12.28 5.26 7.16
CA LEU A 48 12.02 3.83 7.01
C LEU A 48 11.20 3.31 8.21
N GLY A 49 10.01 2.75 7.96
CA GLY A 49 9.19 2.17 9.02
C GLY A 49 7.91 1.51 8.51
N SER A 50 7.07 1.04 9.43
CA SER A 50 5.80 0.36 9.13
C SER A 50 4.75 1.30 8.54
N GLY A 51 4.59 2.52 9.06
CA GLY A 51 3.65 3.51 8.50
C GLY A 51 3.98 3.89 7.05
N PRO A 52 5.25 4.20 6.70
CA PRO A 52 5.69 4.38 5.32
C PRO A 52 5.50 3.13 4.45
N ALA A 53 5.69 1.93 5.00
CA ALA A 53 5.47 0.68 4.28
C ALA A 53 3.99 0.47 3.93
N ASP A 54 3.08 0.77 4.85
CA ASP A 54 1.63 0.71 4.59
C ASP A 54 1.18 1.75 3.58
N LEU A 55 1.75 2.96 3.61
CA LEU A 55 1.47 3.97 2.60
C LEU A 55 1.92 3.51 1.20
N ALA A 56 3.13 2.94 1.10
CA ALA A 56 3.62 2.36 -0.15
C ALA A 56 2.71 1.21 -0.65
N LEU A 57 2.33 0.29 0.24
CA LEU A 57 1.47 -0.83 -0.09
C LEU A 57 0.08 -0.37 -0.56
N SER A 58 -0.47 0.66 0.09
CA SER A 58 -1.77 1.23 -0.25
C SER A 58 -1.76 1.88 -1.63
N VAL A 59 -0.70 2.63 -1.98
CA VAL A 59 -0.52 3.18 -3.33
C VAL A 59 -0.46 2.08 -4.38
N LEU A 60 0.35 1.05 -4.15
CA LEU A 60 0.48 -0.06 -5.09
C LEU A 60 -0.82 -0.85 -5.22
N HIS A 61 -1.51 -1.14 -4.13
CA HIS A 61 -2.82 -1.80 -4.12
C HIS A 61 -3.87 -0.99 -4.91
N ALA A 62 -3.83 0.35 -4.81
CA ALA A 62 -4.75 1.22 -5.50
C ALA A 62 -4.50 1.31 -7.02
N LEU A 63 -3.28 1.04 -7.48
CA LEU A 63 -2.86 1.16 -8.89
C LEU A 63 -2.74 -0.18 -9.61
N LEU A 64 -2.41 -1.25 -8.90
CA LEU A 64 -2.28 -2.59 -9.46
C LEU A 64 -3.60 -3.36 -9.36
N PRO A 65 -3.83 -4.36 -10.23
CA PRO A 65 -4.95 -5.28 -10.05
C PRO A 65 -4.89 -5.96 -8.67
N PRO A 66 -6.05 -6.26 -8.06
CA PRO A 66 -6.10 -7.05 -6.83
C PRO A 66 -5.60 -8.48 -7.09
N LEU A 67 -5.22 -9.17 -6.01
CA LEU A 67 -4.92 -10.60 -6.05
C LEU A 67 -6.13 -11.38 -6.57
N THR A 68 -5.92 -12.27 -7.54
CA THR A 68 -6.93 -13.22 -7.99
C THR A 68 -7.09 -14.38 -6.99
N LEU A 69 -8.22 -15.07 -7.02
CA LEU A 69 -8.44 -16.26 -6.17
C LEU A 69 -7.38 -17.35 -6.41
N GLU A 70 -6.96 -17.56 -7.66
CA GLU A 70 -5.93 -18.55 -8.01
C GLU A 70 -4.56 -18.18 -7.43
N GLU A 71 -4.20 -16.89 -7.47
CA GLU A 71 -2.95 -16.42 -6.85
C GLU A 71 -3.00 -16.48 -5.33
N GLU A 72 -4.19 -16.26 -4.75
CA GLU A 72 -4.45 -16.37 -3.32
C GLU A 72 -4.27 -17.82 -2.84
N GLU A 73 -4.89 -18.79 -3.53
CA GLU A 73 -4.71 -20.23 -3.26
C GLU A 73 -3.22 -20.63 -3.27
N LYS A 74 -2.46 -20.21 -4.29
CA LYS A 74 -1.02 -20.49 -4.39
C LYS A 74 -0.20 -19.87 -3.25
N GLN A 75 -0.55 -18.66 -2.81
CA GLN A 75 0.14 -18.04 -1.65
C GLN A 75 -0.03 -18.89 -0.39
N TYR A 76 -1.23 -19.42 -0.14
CA TYR A 76 -1.46 -20.28 1.02
C TYR A 76 -0.67 -21.60 0.94
N GLU A 77 -0.59 -22.20 -0.25
CA GLU A 77 0.24 -23.38 -0.46
C GLU A 77 1.73 -23.11 -0.14
N LEU A 78 2.25 -21.94 -0.55
CA LEU A 78 3.65 -21.55 -0.30
C LEU A 78 3.97 -21.39 1.19
N VAL A 79 3.01 -20.97 2.02
CA VAL A 79 3.16 -20.89 3.48
C VAL A 79 2.78 -22.19 4.20
N GLY A 80 2.54 -23.28 3.45
CA GLY A 80 2.26 -24.60 3.99
C GLY A 80 0.86 -24.74 4.61
N ALA A 81 -0.12 -23.99 4.11
CA ALA A 81 -1.51 -24.05 4.57
C ALA A 81 -2.48 -24.38 3.43
N ALA A 82 -3.51 -25.17 3.71
CA ALA A 82 -4.62 -25.33 2.77
C ALA A 82 -5.51 -24.07 2.77
N PHE A 83 -5.96 -23.62 1.59
CA PHE A 83 -6.82 -22.43 1.45
C PHE A 83 -8.05 -22.49 2.38
N ASP A 84 -8.76 -23.61 2.40
CA ASP A 84 -9.95 -23.82 3.25
C ASP A 84 -9.65 -23.79 4.76
N GLU A 85 -8.45 -24.21 5.17
CA GLU A 85 -8.03 -24.12 6.58
C GLU A 85 -7.64 -22.68 6.92
N ALA A 86 -6.88 -22.03 6.04
CA ALA A 86 -6.39 -20.68 6.22
C ALA A 86 -7.53 -19.66 6.25
N ILE A 87 -8.52 -19.79 5.35
CA ILE A 87 -9.70 -18.91 5.27
C ILE A 87 -10.55 -18.96 6.57
N ASN A 88 -10.40 -20.01 7.38
CA ASN A 88 -11.13 -20.19 8.63
C ASN A 88 -10.29 -19.90 9.90
N ASN A 89 -8.98 -19.58 9.78
CA ASN A 89 -8.09 -19.37 10.93
C ASN A 89 -7.51 -17.93 10.98
N PRO A 90 -8.10 -17.00 11.77
CA PRO A 90 -7.71 -15.59 11.83
C PRO A 90 -6.21 -15.30 12.06
N ALA A 91 -5.50 -16.18 12.76
CA ALA A 91 -4.07 -16.01 13.00
C ALA A 91 -3.24 -16.20 11.71
N ARG A 92 -3.63 -17.16 10.86
CA ARG A 92 -2.99 -17.37 9.55
C ARG A 92 -3.32 -16.27 8.54
N TRP A 93 -4.53 -15.71 8.62
CA TRP A 93 -4.92 -14.56 7.79
C TRP A 93 -4.01 -13.35 8.00
N ALA A 94 -3.75 -12.99 9.25
CA ALA A 94 -2.96 -11.81 9.57
C ALA A 94 -1.52 -11.90 9.01
N GLU A 95 -0.96 -13.11 8.98
CA GLU A 95 0.36 -13.38 8.43
C GLU A 95 0.41 -13.27 6.89
N CYS A 96 -0.66 -13.69 6.20
CA CYS A 96 -0.69 -13.79 4.74
C CYS A 96 -1.23 -12.53 4.04
N VAL A 97 -2.26 -11.88 4.60
CA VAL A 97 -3.00 -10.78 3.95
C VAL A 97 -3.30 -9.60 4.89
N GLY A 98 -2.68 -9.57 6.07
CA GLY A 98 -2.86 -8.52 7.06
C GLY A 98 -4.17 -8.62 7.87
N PRO A 99 -4.30 -7.80 8.92
CA PRO A 99 -5.41 -7.87 9.88
C PRO A 99 -6.80 -7.61 9.26
N ASP A 100 -6.86 -6.77 8.23
CA ASP A 100 -8.12 -6.35 7.60
C ASP A 100 -8.52 -7.25 6.41
N ARG A 101 -7.76 -8.34 6.15
CA ARG A 101 -8.00 -9.30 5.06
C ARG A 101 -8.10 -8.65 3.67
N VAL A 102 -7.33 -7.58 3.45
CA VAL A 102 -7.31 -6.89 2.17
C VAL A 102 -6.49 -7.70 1.17
N ARG A 103 -7.11 -8.07 0.04
CA ARG A 103 -6.42 -8.81 -1.04
C ARG A 103 -5.49 -7.89 -1.80
N VAL A 104 -4.21 -7.96 -1.47
CA VAL A 104 -3.13 -7.23 -2.16
C VAL A 104 -2.41 -8.19 -3.10
N SER A 105 -2.18 -7.77 -4.36
CA SER A 105 -1.51 -8.64 -5.33
C SER A 105 -0.07 -8.95 -4.93
N ASN A 106 0.43 -10.12 -5.36
CA ASN A 106 1.82 -10.53 -5.18
C ASN A 106 2.80 -9.44 -5.63
N LEU A 107 2.50 -8.78 -6.75
CA LEU A 107 3.34 -7.71 -7.28
C LEU A 107 3.39 -6.51 -6.34
N ALA A 108 2.26 -6.07 -5.77
CA ALA A 108 2.25 -5.01 -4.78
C ALA A 108 3.05 -5.40 -3.52
N MET A 109 2.90 -6.65 -3.05
CA MET A 109 3.66 -7.18 -1.91
C MET A 109 5.17 -7.23 -2.18
N VAL A 110 5.61 -7.62 -3.37
CA VAL A 110 7.05 -7.64 -3.72
C VAL A 110 7.62 -6.22 -3.86
N LEU A 111 6.84 -5.30 -4.44
CA LEU A 111 7.33 -3.96 -4.75
C LEU A 111 7.31 -2.97 -3.59
N HIS A 112 6.42 -3.13 -2.60
CA HIS A 112 6.15 -2.06 -1.62
C HIS A 112 7.38 -1.59 -0.82
N GLN A 113 8.30 -2.49 -0.48
CA GLN A 113 9.50 -2.09 0.27
C GLN A 113 10.43 -1.18 -0.56
N ARG A 114 10.64 -1.52 -1.85
CA ARG A 114 11.44 -0.69 -2.77
C ARG A 114 10.71 0.61 -3.13
N PHE A 115 9.39 0.56 -3.28
CA PHE A 115 8.58 1.74 -3.54
C PHE A 115 8.65 2.74 -2.37
N LYS A 116 8.55 2.21 -1.13
CA LYS A 116 8.73 2.98 0.11
C LYS A 116 10.08 3.67 0.11
N GLU A 117 11.16 2.96 -0.17
CA GLU A 117 12.51 3.53 -0.21
C GLU A 117 12.66 4.63 -1.27
N ALA A 118 12.07 4.43 -2.46
CA ALA A 118 12.18 5.37 -3.56
C ALA A 118 11.42 6.69 -3.31
N PHE A 119 10.19 6.60 -2.79
CA PHE A 119 9.27 7.75 -2.77
C PHE A 119 8.79 8.19 -1.38
N ILE A 120 8.58 7.25 -0.46
CA ILE A 120 7.89 7.56 0.81
C ILE A 120 8.89 7.89 1.91
N ALA A 121 9.99 7.15 2.00
CA ALA A 121 11.03 7.36 2.99
C ALA A 121 11.89 8.61 2.68
N THR A 122 11.96 9.01 1.41
CA THR A 122 12.68 10.21 0.95
C THR A 122 11.79 11.45 0.89
N MET A 123 10.47 11.29 1.06
CA MET A 123 9.53 12.41 1.16
C MET A 123 9.85 13.28 2.37
N PRO A 124 9.68 14.61 2.31
CA PRO A 124 9.76 15.44 3.51
C PRO A 124 8.80 14.95 4.60
N ALA A 125 9.18 15.13 5.88
CA ALA A 125 8.37 14.64 6.99
C ALA A 125 6.99 15.31 7.03
N GLU A 126 6.87 16.56 6.58
CA GLU A 126 5.63 17.30 6.40
C GLU A 126 4.69 16.75 5.31
N GLY A 127 5.14 15.76 4.54
CA GLY A 127 4.44 15.22 3.38
C GLY A 127 4.97 15.81 2.07
N GLY A 128 4.23 15.59 0.99
CA GLY A 128 4.67 15.99 -0.34
C GLY A 128 3.78 15.46 -1.45
N TYR A 129 4.29 15.59 -2.67
CA TYR A 129 3.60 15.20 -3.88
C TYR A 129 4.51 14.35 -4.78
N VAL A 130 3.99 13.22 -5.25
CA VAL A 130 4.66 12.38 -6.25
C VAL A 130 3.75 12.29 -7.48
N PRO A 131 4.20 12.74 -8.66
CA PRO A 131 3.39 12.67 -9.88
C PRO A 131 3.00 11.23 -10.24
N ILE A 132 1.76 11.04 -10.73
CA ILE A 132 1.28 9.71 -11.15
C ILE A 132 2.19 9.09 -12.22
N GLN A 133 2.70 9.90 -13.14
CA GLN A 133 3.58 9.42 -14.21
C GLN A 133 4.86 8.80 -13.64
N SER A 134 5.50 9.44 -12.65
CA SER A 134 6.70 8.91 -12.00
C SER A 134 6.42 7.60 -11.26
N ILE A 135 5.25 7.47 -10.64
CA ILE A 135 4.82 6.22 -9.98
C ILE A 135 4.65 5.10 -11.01
N LEU A 136 3.95 5.37 -12.12
CA LEU A 136 3.68 4.37 -13.16
C LEU A 136 4.95 3.95 -13.91
N GLU A 137 5.85 4.90 -14.20
CA GLU A 137 7.17 4.61 -14.77
C GLU A 137 7.96 3.69 -13.85
N TRP A 138 8.06 4.05 -12.57
CA TRP A 138 8.75 3.23 -11.59
C TRP A 138 8.17 1.81 -11.48
N ILE A 139 6.83 1.67 -11.43
CA ILE A 139 6.17 0.36 -11.41
C ILE A 139 6.53 -0.46 -12.65
N ASN A 140 6.52 0.16 -13.84
CA ASN A 140 6.82 -0.53 -15.09
C ASN A 140 8.29 -0.96 -15.19
N GLU A 141 9.22 -0.20 -14.63
CA GLU A 141 10.64 -0.57 -14.56
C GLU A 141 10.89 -1.72 -13.59
N HIS A 142 10.09 -1.85 -12.53
CA HIS A 142 10.33 -2.78 -11.44
C HIS A 142 9.49 -4.07 -11.51
N ARG A 143 8.43 -4.11 -12.31
CA ARG A 143 7.56 -5.30 -12.48
C ARG A 143 8.21 -6.50 -13.19
N ALA A 144 9.40 -6.33 -13.77
CA ALA A 144 10.11 -7.35 -14.53
C ALA A 144 11.29 -7.99 -13.75
N LEU A 145 11.48 -7.60 -12.49
CA LEU A 145 12.50 -8.12 -11.57
C LEU A 145 11.89 -9.17 -10.65
#